data_AF-A0A9X8VI13-F1
#
_entry.id   AF-A0A9X8VI13-F1
#
_cell.length_a   1.000
_cell.length_b   1.000
_cell.length_c   1.000
_cell.angle_alpha   90.00
_cell.angle_beta   90.00
_cell.angle_gamma   90.00
#
_symmetry.space_group_name_H-M   'P 1'
#
loop_
_entity.id
_entity.type
_entity.pdbx_description
1 polymer ?
#
loop_
_entity_poly.entity_id
_entity_poly.type
_entity_poly.pdbx_seq_one_letter_code
_entity_poly.pdbx_strand_id
1 'polypeptide(L)' 'MQDFKHRVALVTGASTGIGEAIAAELFRRGATVVMTGRHAAPLTAAAAR' A
#
# COMPACT_ATOMS: atom_id res chain seq x y z
N MET A 1 19.85 -1.45 2.61
CA MET A 1 18.45 -0.98 2.44
C MET A 1 17.94 -1.62 1.16
N GLN A 2 16.84 -2.37 1.20
CA GLN A 2 16.39 -3.19 0.06
C GLN A 2 15.58 -2.36 -0.94
N ASP A 3 15.90 -2.49 -2.23
CA ASP A 3 15.13 -1.97 -3.36
C ASP A 3 14.01 -2.98 -3.73
N PHE A 4 12.77 -2.49 -3.91
CA PHE A 4 11.60 -3.32 -4.22
C PHE A 4 11.11 -3.18 -5.67
N LYS A 5 11.90 -2.59 -6.57
CA LYS A 5 11.59 -2.57 -8.00
C LYS A 5 11.26 -3.96 -8.55
N HIS A 6 10.28 -4.00 -9.46
CA HIS A 6 9.78 -5.22 -10.10
C HIS A 6 9.18 -6.25 -9.14
N ARG A 7 8.86 -5.86 -7.89
CA ARG A 7 8.10 -6.68 -6.95
C ARG A 7 6.65 -6.21 -6.87
N VAL A 8 5.75 -7.16 -6.65
CA VAL A 8 4.34 -6.90 -6.34
C VAL A 8 4.12 -7.20 -4.87
N ALA A 9 3.49 -6.28 -4.14
CA ALA A 9 3.17 -6.45 -2.72
C ALA A 9 1.66 -6.32 -2.48
N LEU A 10 1.05 -7.34 -1.88
CA LEU A 10 -0.33 -7.29 -1.38
C LEU A 10 -0.32 -6.84 0.08
N VAL A 11 -0.98 -5.72 0.38
CA VAL A 11 -1.09 -5.18 1.74
C VAL A 11 -2.55 -5.24 2.19
N THR A 12 -2.80 -5.98 3.28
CA THR A 12 -4.12 -6.12 3.91
C THR A 12 -4.31 -5.07 5.00
N GLY A 13 -5.57 -4.68 5.26
CA GLY A 13 -5.86 -3.61 6.23
C GLY A 13 -5.25 -2.26 5.80
N ALA A 14 -5.08 -2.05 4.50
CA ALA A 14 -4.31 -0.94 3.95
C ALA A 14 -5.06 0.40 3.88
N SER A 15 -6.32 0.45 4.36
CA SER A 15 -7.15 1.65 4.28
C SER A 15 -6.73 2.78 5.23
N THR A 16 -5.99 2.47 6.30
CA THR A 16 -5.57 3.44 7.33
C THR A 16 -4.34 2.93 8.11
N GLY A 17 -3.69 3.83 8.86
CA GLY A 17 -2.75 3.46 9.93
C GLY A 17 -1.51 2.71 9.41
N ILE A 18 -1.12 1.63 10.08
CA ILE A 18 0.12 0.89 9.76
C ILE A 18 0.05 0.27 8.36
N GLY A 19 -1.09 -0.31 7.98
CA GLY A 19 -1.25 -0.93 6.65
C GLY A 19 -1.07 0.10 5.53
N GLU A 20 -1.63 1.30 5.71
CA GLU A 20 -1.41 2.42 4.79
C GLU A 20 0.06 2.84 4.73
N ALA A 21 0.71 3.04 5.88
CA ALA A 21 2.11 3.44 5.95
C ALA A 21 3.05 2.42 5.29
N ILE A 22 2.77 1.12 5.47
CA ILE A 22 3.51 0.03 4.81
C ILE A 22 3.30 0.10 3.29
N ALA A 23 2.06 0.25 2.82
CA ALA A 23 1.77 0.37 1.40
C ALA A 23 2.52 1.56 0.77
N ALA A 24 2.48 2.73 1.42
CA ALA A 24 3.17 3.93 0.95
C ALA A 24 4.69 3.74 0.88
N GLU A 25 5.30 3.13 1.89
CA GLU A 25 6.76 2.93 1.90
C GLU A 25 7.21 1.86 0.91
N LEU A 26 6.43 0.78 0.71
CA LEU A 26 6.71 -0.21 -0.33
C LEU A 26 6.62 0.42 -1.74
N PHE A 27 5.61 1.27 -1.97
CA PHE A 27 5.46 1.99 -3.22
C PHE A 27 6.64 2.96 -3.46
N ARG A 28 7.01 3.75 -2.46
CA ARG A 28 8.19 4.65 -2.51
C ARG A 28 9.50 3.92 -2.84
N ARG A 29 9.61 2.65 -2.45
CA ARG A 29 10.77 1.80 -2.74
C ARG A 29 10.68 1.05 -4.07
N GLY A 30 9.68 1.34 -4.90
CA GLY A 30 9.56 0.84 -6.27
C GLY A 30 8.71 -0.41 -6.44
N ALA A 31 8.02 -0.88 -5.40
CA ALA A 31 7.06 -1.97 -5.55
C ALA A 31 5.80 -1.51 -6.30
N THR A 32 5.19 -2.41 -7.05
CA THR A 32 3.76 -2.31 -7.38
C THR A 32 2.96 -2.78 -6.18
N VAL A 33 2.09 -1.92 -5.65
CA VAL A 33 1.35 -2.22 -4.43
C VAL A 33 -0.12 -2.46 -4.74
N VAL A 34 -0.64 -3.58 -4.25
CA VAL A 34 -2.08 -3.92 -4.26
C VAL A 34 -2.59 -3.80 -2.84
N MET A 35 -3.58 -2.93 -2.64
CA MET A 35 -4.14 -2.65 -1.32
C MET A 35 -5.50 -3.35 -1.18
N THR A 36 -5.77 -3.91 0.00
CA THR A 36 -7.09 -4.48 0.32
C THR A 36 -7.59 -4.04 1.70
N GLY A 37 -8.91 -3.87 1.80
CA GLY A 37 -9.64 -3.44 2.99
C GLY A 37 -11.14 -3.66 2.81
N ARG A 38 -11.89 -3.60 3.92
CA ARG A 38 -13.35 -3.89 3.92
C ARG A 38 -14.21 -2.80 3.30
N HIS A 39 -13.73 -1.55 3.33
CA HIS A 39 -14.51 -0.39 2.93
C HIS A 39 -13.82 0.32 1.78
N ALA A 40 -14.54 0.48 0.66
CA ALA A 40 -13.99 1.06 -0.56
C ALA A 40 -13.58 2.52 -0.37
N ALA A 41 -14.42 3.36 0.23
CA ALA A 41 -14.15 4.79 0.37
C ALA A 41 -12.82 5.12 1.08
N PRO A 42 -12.51 4.62 2.29
CA PRO A 42 -11.22 4.88 2.92
C PRO A 42 -10.05 4.19 2.19
N LEU A 43 -10.27 3.05 1.54
CA LEU A 43 -9.23 2.38 0.73
C LEU A 43 -8.83 3.23 -0.48
N THR A 44 -9.80 3.77 -1.22
CA THR A 44 -9.58 4.69 -2.34
C THR A 44 -8.94 5.99 -1.87
N ALA A 45 -9.39 6.55 -0.75
CA ALA A 45 -8.80 7.76 -0.18
C ALA A 45 -7.35 7.54 0.30
N ALA A 46 -6.99 6.34 0.76
CA ALA A 46 -5.62 5.98 1.11
C ALA A 46 -4.73 5.78 -0.12
N ALA A 47 -5.26 5.13 -1.17
CA ALA A 47 -4.52 4.89 -2.41
C ALA A 47 -4.25 6.17 -3.25
N ALA A 48 -4.97 7.25 -2.97
CA ALA A 48 -4.82 8.54 -3.67
C ALA A 48 -3.87 9.53 -2.98
N ARG A 49 -3.29 9.18 -1.82
CA ARG A 49 -2.30 9.99 -1.10
C ARG A 49 -0.88 9.66 -1.57
#